data_AF-A0A2N0SYE3-F1
#
_entry.id   AF-A0A2N0SYE3-F1
#
_cell.length_a   1.000
_cell.length_b   1.000
_cell.length_c   1.000
_cell.angle_alpha   90.00
_cell.angle_beta   90.00
_cell.angle_gamma   90.00
#
_symmetry.space_group_name_H-M   'P 1'
#
loop_
_entity.id
_entity.type
_entity.pdbx_description
1 polymer ?
#
loop_
_entity_poly.entity_id
_entity_poly.type
_entity_poly.pdbx_seq_one_letter_code
_entity_poly.pdbx_strand_id
1 'polypeptide(L)'
;MLRIGHAPRGRISYFSPQTTIEEFLRHAAEHEGRLLFVGNFKSLRNKIGFHYLLLWSPQSAIKLVGTVTNFGEAYNPKTWNPKSHYQAPFPWGRTPANYWLALDNVQQLGDFDPDKFERLGYNAKKISLADAMETNAATFIIRPI
;
A
#
# COMPACT_ATOMS: atom_id res chain seq x y z
N MET A 1 10.45 2.13 -6.84
CA MET A 1 9.53 0.99 -6.67
C MET A 1 9.31 0.80 -5.18
N LEU A 2 8.07 0.79 -4.70
CA LEU A 2 7.76 0.54 -3.30
C LEU A 2 7.68 -0.98 -3.10
N ARG A 3 8.57 -1.55 -2.29
CA ARG A 3 8.65 -3.00 -2.04
C ARG A 3 7.67 -3.39 -0.95
N ILE A 4 6.89 -4.45 -1.18
CA ILE A 4 6.00 -5.05 -0.19
C ILE A 4 6.86 -5.70 0.91
N GLY A 5 6.45 -5.56 2.17
CA GLY A 5 7.09 -6.23 3.30
C GLY A 5 8.32 -5.54 3.88
N HIS A 6 8.65 -4.33 3.44
CA HIS A 6 9.81 -3.60 3.95
C HIS A 6 9.48 -2.86 5.26
N ALA A 7 10.14 -3.23 6.36
CA ALA A 7 10.15 -2.48 7.62
C ALA A 7 11.46 -1.67 7.76
N PRO A 8 11.44 -0.35 8.03
CA PRO A 8 12.68 0.43 8.10
C PRO A 8 13.42 0.28 9.45
N ARG A 9 14.75 0.05 9.35
CA ARG A 9 15.86 0.15 10.34
C ARG A 9 15.84 -0.71 11.61
N GLY A 10 16.99 -1.37 11.84
CA GLY A 10 17.42 -2.04 13.08
C GLY A 10 18.02 -3.42 12.80
N ARG A 11 17.21 -4.28 12.20
CA ARG A 11 17.55 -5.55 11.54
C ARG A 11 16.42 -5.68 10.51
N ILE A 12 16.72 -5.66 9.21
CA ILE A 12 15.67 -5.57 8.19
C ILE A 12 14.92 -6.91 8.19
N SER A 13 13.81 -6.99 8.92
CA SER A 13 12.86 -8.08 8.78
C SER A 13 12.15 -7.88 7.45
N TYR A 14 12.60 -8.60 6.44
CA TYR A 14 11.86 -8.77 5.21
C TYR A 14 10.77 -9.80 5.48
N PHE A 15 9.52 -9.34 5.48
CA PHE A 15 8.38 -10.25 5.45
C PHE A 15 8.11 -10.64 4.00
N SER A 16 7.68 -11.90 3.79
CA SER A 16 7.23 -12.31 2.47
C SER A 16 6.05 -11.41 2.02
N PRO A 17 5.85 -11.20 0.72
CA PRO A 17 4.68 -10.48 0.23
C PRO A 17 3.37 -11.09 0.71
N GLN A 18 3.28 -12.43 0.74
CA GLN A 18 2.13 -13.16 1.28
C GLN A 18 1.85 -12.75 2.74
N THR A 19 2.83 -12.93 3.63
CA THR A 19 2.69 -12.61 5.06
C THR A 19 2.34 -11.13 5.31
N THR A 20 2.91 -10.23 4.49
CA THR A 20 2.61 -8.81 4.59
C THR A 20 1.16 -8.52 4.22
N ILE A 21 0.67 -9.11 3.13
CA ILE A 21 -0.71 -8.89 2.67
C ILE A 21 -1.70 -9.51 3.67
N GLU A 22 -1.43 -10.71 4.18
CA GLU A 22 -2.24 -11.36 5.22
C GLU A 22 -2.39 -10.48 6.46
N GLU A 23 -1.27 -9.93 6.95
CA GLU A 23 -1.28 -9.06 8.13
C GLU A 23 -2.07 -7.78 7.89
N PHE A 24 -1.99 -7.19 6.70
CA PHE A 24 -2.74 -5.98 6.37
C PHE A 24 -4.24 -6.25 6.27
N LEU A 25 -4.63 -7.38 5.68
CA LEU A 25 -6.02 -7.80 5.60
C LEU A 25 -6.58 -8.10 7.00
N ARG A 26 -5.81 -8.82 7.83
CA ARG A 26 -6.18 -9.11 9.22
C ARG A 26 -6.37 -7.83 10.03
N HIS A 27 -5.39 -6.93 9.98
CA HIS A 27 -5.46 -5.64 10.66
C HIS A 27 -6.65 -4.82 10.17
N ALA A 28 -6.88 -4.73 8.86
CA ALA A 28 -8.03 -4.01 8.34
C ALA A 28 -9.36 -4.60 8.84
N ALA A 29 -9.50 -5.93 8.87
CA ALA A 29 -10.71 -6.58 9.40
C ALA A 29 -10.95 -6.26 10.88
N GLU A 30 -9.89 -6.16 11.69
CA GLU A 30 -9.94 -5.74 13.10
C GLU A 30 -10.28 -4.24 13.26
N HIS A 31 -10.17 -3.45 12.18
CA HIS A 31 -10.33 -1.99 12.16
C HIS A 31 -11.40 -1.51 11.16
N GLU A 32 -12.50 -2.27 11.01
CA GLU A 32 -13.66 -1.92 10.15
C GLU A 32 -13.29 -1.67 8.66
N GLY A 33 -12.32 -2.43 8.14
CA GLY A 33 -11.82 -2.30 6.77
C GLY A 33 -10.86 -1.12 6.56
N ARG A 34 -10.35 -0.50 7.64
CA ARG A 34 -9.45 0.65 7.57
C ARG A 34 -8.00 0.28 7.79
N LEU A 35 -7.08 0.95 7.10
CA LEU A 35 -5.65 0.73 7.23
C LEU A 35 -4.87 2.05 7.08
N LEU A 36 -3.90 2.30 7.95
CA LEU A 36 -2.86 3.30 7.70
C LEU A 36 -1.66 2.62 7.04
N PHE A 37 -1.51 2.82 5.74
CA PHE A 37 -0.36 2.31 5.01
C PHE A 37 0.78 3.34 5.07
N VAL A 38 1.89 2.97 5.70
CA VAL A 38 3.05 3.84 5.92
C VAL A 38 4.24 3.38 5.09
N GLY A 39 5.00 4.32 4.53
CA GLY A 39 6.13 3.96 3.70
C GLY A 39 6.89 5.12 3.10
N ASN A 40 7.93 4.77 2.35
CA ASN A 40 8.81 5.73 1.68
C ASN A 40 8.47 5.81 0.18
N PHE A 41 7.36 6.47 -0.15
CA PHE A 41 6.87 6.62 -1.53
C PHE A 41 6.94 8.08 -2.02
N LYS A 42 8.16 8.59 -2.24
CA LYS A 42 8.41 9.95 -2.81
C LYS A 42 7.66 10.22 -4.11
N SER A 43 7.34 9.18 -4.89
CA SER A 43 6.62 9.27 -6.17
C SER A 43 5.15 9.71 -6.05
N LEU A 44 4.61 9.85 -4.84
CA LEU A 44 3.23 10.29 -4.60
C LEU A 44 3.07 11.78 -4.36
N ARG A 45 4.16 12.51 -4.09
CA ARG A 45 4.14 13.92 -3.68
C ARG A 45 3.36 14.84 -4.64
N ASN A 46 3.32 14.50 -5.93
CA ASN A 46 2.77 15.35 -6.99
C ASN A 46 1.56 14.72 -7.71
N LYS A 47 0.94 13.66 -7.15
CA LYS A 47 -0.12 12.93 -7.86
C LYS A 47 -1.51 13.33 -7.40
N ILE A 48 -2.28 13.89 -8.32
CA ILE A 48 -3.71 14.19 -8.16
C ILE A 48 -4.49 13.06 -8.84
N GLY A 49 -5.60 12.61 -8.23
CA GLY A 49 -6.55 11.68 -8.87
C GLY A 49 -6.19 10.19 -8.81
N PHE A 50 -5.53 9.74 -7.73
CA PHE A 50 -5.40 8.30 -7.45
C PHE A 50 -6.44 7.87 -6.42
N HIS A 51 -7.10 6.74 -6.70
CA HIS A 51 -8.25 6.29 -5.92
C HIS A 51 -7.97 5.00 -5.15
N TYR A 52 -7.01 4.20 -5.60
CA TYR A 52 -6.76 2.88 -5.01
C TYR A 52 -5.28 2.62 -4.80
N LEU A 53 -4.99 1.92 -3.70
CA LEU A 53 -3.74 1.23 -3.45
C LEU A 53 -3.93 -0.25 -3.76
N LEU A 54 -3.06 -0.81 -4.59
CA LEU A 54 -2.99 -2.24 -4.89
C LEU A 54 -1.66 -2.80 -4.40
N LEU A 55 -1.72 -3.83 -3.56
CA LEU A 55 -0.57 -4.66 -3.23
C LEU A 55 -0.64 -5.94 -4.05
N TRP A 56 0.35 -6.10 -4.92
CA TRP A 56 0.46 -7.26 -5.78
C TRP A 56 1.88 -7.82 -5.78
N SER A 57 1.98 -9.14 -5.77
CA SER A 57 3.22 -9.87 -5.90
C SER A 57 2.96 -11.18 -6.63
N PRO A 58 3.84 -11.61 -7.57
CA PRO A 58 3.73 -12.93 -8.17
C PRO A 58 4.07 -14.04 -7.17
N GLN A 59 4.71 -13.68 -6.04
CA GLN A 59 5.08 -14.57 -4.94
C GLN A 59 4.00 -14.65 -3.85
N SER A 60 2.81 -14.12 -4.12
CA SER A 60 1.67 -14.13 -3.20
C SER A 60 0.46 -14.66 -3.93
N ALA A 61 -0.23 -15.64 -3.35
CA ALA A 61 -1.49 -16.14 -3.89
C ALA A 61 -2.61 -15.11 -3.69
N ILE A 62 -2.45 -14.21 -2.73
CA ILE A 62 -3.41 -13.16 -2.40
C ILE A 62 -2.94 -11.79 -2.83
N LYS A 63 -3.91 -10.92 -3.10
CA LYS A 63 -3.72 -9.52 -3.49
C LYS A 63 -4.58 -8.67 -2.57
N LEU A 64 -4.20 -7.41 -2.35
CA LEU A 64 -4.98 -6.48 -1.55
C LEU A 64 -5.27 -5.23 -2.34
N VAL A 65 -6.51 -4.75 -2.25
CA VAL A 65 -6.90 -3.41 -2.69
C VAL A 65 -7.43 -2.61 -1.52
N GLY A 66 -7.17 -1.31 -1.50
CA GLY A 66 -7.76 -0.35 -0.58
C GLY A 66 -8.07 0.97 -1.29
N THR A 67 -9.15 1.63 -0.90
CA THR A 67 -9.55 2.94 -1.42
C THR A 67 -8.77 4.02 -0.68
N VAL A 68 -7.98 4.83 -1.38
CA VAL A 68 -7.26 5.93 -0.76
C VAL A 68 -8.24 7.05 -0.45
N THR A 69 -8.37 7.40 0.83
CA THR A 69 -9.24 8.50 1.29
C THR A 69 -8.45 9.73 1.72
N ASN A 70 -7.21 9.55 2.17
CA ASN A 70 -6.33 10.64 2.56
C ASN A 70 -4.85 10.25 2.42
N PHE A 71 -3.98 11.24 2.31
CA PHE A 71 -2.53 11.04 2.28
C PHE A 71 -1.80 12.22 2.93
N GLY A 72 -0.58 11.98 3.38
CA GLY A 72 0.24 13.05 3.92
C GLY A 72 1.72 12.73 3.98
N GLU A 73 2.50 13.78 4.25
CA GLU A 73 3.93 13.67 4.54
C GLU A 73 4.14 13.37 6.03
N ALA A 74 5.28 12.74 6.32
CA ALA A 74 5.80 12.41 7.63
C ALA A 74 4.81 11.63 8.53
N TYR A 75 5.01 10.32 8.60
CA TYR A 75 4.47 9.47 9.66
C TYR A 75 5.48 9.35 10.80
N ASN A 76 5.06 9.70 12.02
CA ASN A 76 5.82 9.44 13.24
C ASN A 76 4.93 8.71 14.26
N PRO A 77 5.21 7.44 14.58
CA PRO A 77 4.39 6.65 15.48
C PRO A 77 4.37 7.20 16.92
N LYS A 78 5.39 7.97 17.33
CA LYS A 78 5.44 8.57 18.68
C LYS A 78 4.44 9.72 18.86
N THR A 79 4.07 10.38 17.77
CA THR A 79 3.17 11.54 17.79
C THR A 79 1.87 11.29 17.04
N TRP A 80 1.72 10.10 16.43
CA TRP A 80 0.49 9.71 15.75
C TRP A 80 -0.63 9.58 16.77
N ASN A 81 -1.82 10.09 16.43
CA ASN A 81 -2.96 10.06 17.34
C ASN A 81 -3.38 8.58 17.59
N PRO A 82 -3.27 8.08 18.84
CA PRO A 82 -3.65 6.69 19.14
C PRO A 82 -5.15 6.46 19.04
N LYS A 83 -5.97 7.54 19.06
CA LYS A 83 -7.43 7.49 18.86
C LYS A 83 -7.83 7.65 17.39
N SER A 84 -6.87 7.76 16.48
CA SER A 84 -7.18 7.78 15.05
C SER A 84 -7.85 6.47 14.64
N HIS A 85 -8.89 6.58 13.80
CA HIS A 85 -9.51 5.42 13.13
C HIS A 85 -8.54 4.70 12.18
N TYR A 86 -7.44 5.36 11.79
CA TYR A 86 -6.39 4.79 10.96
C TYR A 86 -5.14 4.51 11.79
N GLN A 87 -4.82 3.21 11.93
CA GLN A 87 -3.63 2.70 12.58
C GLN A 87 -2.80 1.89 11.59
N ALA A 88 -1.48 1.86 11.82
CA ALA A 88 -0.56 1.08 11.01
C ALA A 88 -0.31 -0.28 11.69
N PRO A 89 -0.33 -1.39 10.94
CA PRO A 89 -0.14 -2.72 11.49
C PRO A 89 1.29 -2.91 12.01
N PHE A 90 1.46 -3.81 12.96
CA PHE A 90 2.78 -4.19 13.44
C PHE A 90 3.54 -5.00 12.36
N PRO A 91 4.85 -4.77 12.13
CA PRO A 91 5.73 -3.81 12.82
C PRO A 91 5.80 -2.41 12.19
N TRP A 92 5.11 -2.17 11.08
CA TRP A 92 5.18 -0.89 10.36
C TRP A 92 4.73 0.31 11.20
N GLY A 93 3.79 0.11 12.13
CA GLY A 93 3.37 1.12 13.10
C GLY A 93 4.39 1.47 14.18
N ARG A 94 5.59 0.87 14.19
CA ARG A 94 6.66 1.20 15.16
C ARG A 94 7.76 2.10 14.60
N THR A 95 7.82 2.28 13.28
CA THR A 95 8.91 3.04 12.65
C THR A 95 8.38 4.28 11.94
N PRO A 96 9.04 5.44 12.07
CA PRO A 96 8.75 6.59 11.25
C PRO A 96 8.86 6.29 9.75
N ALA A 97 8.00 6.92 8.95
CA ALA A 97 8.03 6.84 7.49
C ALA A 97 7.87 8.23 6.87
N ASN A 98 8.37 8.43 5.65
CA ASN A 98 8.28 9.73 5.01
C ASN A 98 6.85 10.08 4.56
N TYR A 99 5.96 9.10 4.43
CA TYR A 99 4.59 9.29 3.97
C TYR A 99 3.62 8.26 4.56
N TRP A 100 2.34 8.59 4.53
CA TRP A 100 1.24 7.71 4.91
C TRP A 100 0.04 7.84 3.94
N LEU A 101 -0.73 6.77 3.83
CA LEU A 101 -2.02 6.69 3.13
C LEU A 101 -3.07 6.16 4.10
N ALA A 102 -4.21 6.84 4.18
CA ALA A 102 -5.41 6.32 4.82
C ALA A 102 -6.21 5.53 3.77
N LEU A 103 -6.51 4.28 4.09
CA LEU A 103 -7.25 3.38 3.20
C LEU A 103 -8.55 2.94 3.85
N ASP A 104 -9.64 3.02 3.10
CA ASP A 104 -10.93 2.41 3.41
C ASP A 104 -11.18 1.19 2.51
N ASN A 105 -12.15 0.35 2.90
CA ASN A 105 -12.58 -0.83 2.15
C ASN A 105 -11.42 -1.74 1.76
N VAL A 106 -10.47 -1.93 2.68
CA VAL A 106 -9.31 -2.80 2.47
C VAL A 106 -9.78 -4.25 2.47
N GLN A 107 -9.52 -4.94 1.36
CA GLN A 107 -10.01 -6.30 1.16
C GLN A 107 -9.09 -7.10 0.26
N GLN A 108 -9.25 -8.43 0.33
CA GLN A 108 -8.62 -9.32 -0.62
C GLN A 108 -9.21 -9.05 -1.99
N LEU A 109 -8.32 -8.86 -2.96
CA LEU A 109 -8.70 -8.64 -4.33
C LEU A 109 -8.68 -9.98 -5.07
N GLY A 110 -9.87 -10.48 -5.39
CA GLY A 110 -10.09 -11.76 -6.09
C GLY A 110 -9.67 -11.72 -7.56
N ASP A 111 -10.66 -11.80 -8.46
CA ASP A 111 -10.51 -11.86 -9.93
C ASP A 111 -10.06 -10.53 -10.56
N PHE A 112 -9.00 -9.95 -10.00
CA PHE A 112 -8.43 -8.71 -10.48
C PHE A 112 -8.06 -8.80 -11.96
N ASP A 113 -8.73 -7.98 -12.76
CA ASP A 113 -8.43 -7.78 -14.17
C ASP A 113 -7.54 -6.52 -14.30
N PRO A 114 -6.21 -6.69 -14.51
CA PRO A 114 -5.29 -5.57 -14.58
C PRO A 114 -5.53 -4.65 -15.78
N ASP A 115 -6.21 -5.12 -16.84
CA ASP A 115 -6.45 -4.34 -18.06
C ASP A 115 -7.51 -3.24 -17.87
N LYS A 116 -8.28 -3.30 -16.78
CA LYS A 116 -9.27 -2.27 -16.41
C LYS A 116 -8.67 -1.09 -15.66
N PHE A 117 -7.36 -1.11 -15.40
CA PHE A 117 -6.71 -0.13 -14.55
C PHE A 117 -5.40 0.36 -15.16
N GLU A 118 -5.09 1.63 -14.91
CA GLU A 118 -3.78 2.17 -15.25
C GLU A 118 -2.95 2.48 -14.01
N ARG A 119 -1.64 2.16 -14.08
CA ARG A 119 -0.69 2.47 -13.04
C ARG A 119 -0.29 3.95 -13.12
N LEU A 120 -0.33 4.63 -11.98
CA LEU A 120 0.23 5.96 -11.86
C LEU A 120 1.72 5.87 -11.46
N GLY A 121 2.64 6.34 -12.32
CA GLY A 121 4.11 6.32 -12.16
C GLY A 121 4.78 7.72 -12.22
N TYR A 122 6.04 7.84 -11.78
CA TYR A 122 6.85 9.07 -11.99
C TYR A 122 7.39 9.02 -13.43
N ASN A 123 7.22 10.10 -14.21
CA ASN A 123 7.44 10.16 -15.68
C ASN A 123 6.48 9.27 -16.49
N ALA A 124 5.17 9.46 -16.31
CA ALA A 124 4.11 8.67 -16.93
C ALA A 124 4.13 8.71 -18.48
N LYS A 125 4.82 7.75 -19.10
CA LYS A 125 4.12 7.01 -20.15
C LYS A 125 2.96 6.30 -19.47
N LYS A 126 1.75 6.37 -20.05
CA LYS A 126 0.67 5.46 -19.66
C LYS A 126 1.18 4.05 -19.94
N ILE A 127 1.49 3.31 -18.89
CA ILE A 127 1.92 1.92 -18.98
C ILE A 127 0.76 1.11 -18.42
N SER A 128 0.35 0.07 -19.15
CA SER A 128 -0.67 -0.86 -18.67
C SER A 128 -0.24 -1.41 -17.30
N LEU A 129 -1.22 -1.60 -16.41
CA LEU A 129 -0.91 -2.21 -15.12
C LEU A 129 -0.42 -3.66 -15.29
N ALA A 130 -0.86 -4.37 -16.33
CA ALA A 130 -0.41 -5.73 -16.66
C ALA A 130 1.11 -5.78 -16.87
N ASP A 131 1.65 -4.92 -17.76
CA ASP A 131 3.09 -4.81 -18.02
C ASP A 131 3.90 -4.49 -16.76
N ALA A 132 3.31 -3.69 -15.87
CA ALA A 132 3.95 -3.29 -14.63
C ALA A 132 4.00 -4.42 -13.60
N MET A 133 3.03 -5.35 -13.63
CA MET A 133 2.95 -6.49 -12.72
C MET A 133 3.92 -7.60 -13.12
N GLU A 134 4.17 -7.87 -14.40
CA GLU A 134 5.07 -8.96 -14.83
C GLU A 134 6.49 -8.89 -14.23
N THR A 135 6.94 -7.71 -13.81
CA THR A 135 8.36 -7.45 -13.55
C THR A 135 8.79 -7.50 -12.09
N ASN A 136 7.91 -7.29 -11.08
CA ASN A 136 8.31 -7.32 -9.65
C ASN A 136 7.13 -7.26 -8.65
N ALA A 137 7.35 -7.76 -7.43
CA ALA A 137 6.49 -7.49 -6.27
C ALA A 137 6.50 -5.99 -5.94
N ALA A 138 5.36 -5.33 -6.06
CA ALA A 138 5.28 -3.89 -5.92
C ALA A 138 3.94 -3.43 -5.38
N THR A 139 3.99 -2.31 -4.65
CA THR A 139 2.81 -1.51 -4.38
C THR A 139 2.52 -0.64 -5.59
N PHE A 140 1.31 -0.80 -6.13
CA PHE A 140 0.78 -0.03 -7.23
C PHE A 140 -0.25 0.96 -6.73
N ILE A 141 -0.28 2.11 -7.40
CA ILE A 141 -1.28 3.14 -7.18
C ILE A 141 -1.98 3.27 -8.50
N ILE A 142 -3.27 3.00 -8.47
CA ILE A 142 -4.03 2.71 -9.68
C ILE A 142 -5.31 3.55 -9.71
N ARG A 143 -5.83 3.74 -10.92
CA ARG A 143 -7.17 4.26 -11.14
C ARG A 143 -7.85 3.43 -12.25
N PRO A 144 -9.18 3.33 -12.25
CA PRO A 144 -9.92 2.79 -13.38
C PRO A 144 -9.62 3.58 -14.66
N ILE A 145 -9.65 2.90 -15.80
CA ILE A 145 -9.57 3.51 -17.14
C ILE A 145 -10.92 4.13 -17.52
#